data_AF-A0A974P216-F1
#
_entry.id   AF-A0A974P216-F1
#
_cell.length_a   1.000
_cell.length_b   1.000
_cell.length_c   1.000
_cell.angle_alpha   90.00
_cell.angle_beta   90.00
_cell.angle_gamma   90.00
#
_symmetry.space_group_name_H-M   'P 1'
#
loop_
_entity.id
_entity.type
_entity.pdbx_description
1 polymer ?
#
loop_
_entity_poly.entity_id
_entity_poly.type
_entity_poly.pdbx_seq_one_letter_code
_entity_poly.pdbx_strand_id
1 'polypeptide(L)'
;MKGEDLFGYYIPNTEVKIGNYRLENVTFGQEDDFNKWEAGEQSGPWGPITFDFVDVTSQKGETELGAPNYTRTIRVLPTSYKIGGGNVQFTGTDVTLGQVQFDGTIDTAALKRARAGGPGGETETVLRTGLSIGNKPFKNLSFNWFGGD
;
A
#
# COMPACT_ATOMS: atom_id res chain seq x y z
N MET A 1 6.60 -14.69 7.09
CA MET A 1 5.56 -14.61 6.05
C MET A 1 4.78 -15.89 5.87
N LYS A 2 5.39 -17.09 5.94
CA LYS A 2 4.64 -18.36 5.91
C LYS A 2 3.45 -18.33 6.88
N GLY A 3 2.24 -18.31 6.33
CA GLY A 3 0.96 -18.33 7.06
C GLY A 3 0.20 -17.01 7.16
N GLU A 4 0.81 -15.87 6.85
CA GLU A 4 0.13 -14.56 6.80
C GLU A 4 -0.13 -14.19 5.33
N ASP A 5 -1.29 -14.56 4.82
CA ASP A 5 -1.73 -14.20 3.47
C ASP A 5 -2.25 -12.75 3.48
N LEU A 6 -1.34 -11.81 3.23
CA LEU A 6 -1.53 -10.36 3.29
C LEU A 6 -1.88 -9.72 1.95
N PHE A 7 -1.97 -10.51 0.88
CA PHE A 7 -2.12 -10.01 -0.47
C PHE A 7 -3.32 -9.07 -0.62
N GLY A 8 -3.12 -7.99 -1.36
CA GLY A 8 -4.18 -7.06 -1.77
C GLY A 8 -3.78 -5.59 -1.64
N TYR A 9 -4.77 -4.74 -1.86
CA TYR A 9 -4.66 -3.29 -1.86
C TYR A 9 -5.23 -2.73 -0.55
N TYR A 10 -4.44 -1.96 0.16
CA TYR A 10 -4.82 -1.31 1.40
C TYR A 10 -5.07 0.16 1.07
N ILE A 11 -6.34 0.57 1.15
CA ILE A 11 -6.82 1.89 0.73
C ILE A 11 -6.92 2.80 1.96
N PRO A 12 -6.27 3.98 1.98
CA PRO A 12 -6.31 4.87 3.13
C PRO A 12 -7.71 5.46 3.32
N ASN A 13 -8.25 5.40 4.55
CA ASN A 13 -9.55 5.99 4.90
C ASN A 13 -9.49 7.52 5.08
N THR A 14 -8.28 8.08 5.09
CA THR A 14 -8.03 9.52 5.22
C THR A 14 -6.99 9.94 4.21
N GLU A 15 -7.11 11.16 3.67
CA GLU A 15 -6.18 11.62 2.64
C GLU A 15 -4.75 11.73 3.18
N VAL A 16 -3.80 11.10 2.48
CA VAL A 16 -2.36 11.30 2.64
C VAL A 16 -1.84 11.96 1.37
N LYS A 17 -1.34 13.21 1.49
CA LYS A 17 -0.95 14.00 0.32
C LYS A 17 0.29 14.87 0.58
N ILE A 18 1.18 14.90 -0.41
CA ILE A 18 2.40 15.71 -0.51
C ILE A 18 2.39 16.44 -1.86
N GLY A 19 2.29 17.77 -1.84
CA GLY A 19 2.11 18.54 -3.08
C GLY A 19 0.90 18.05 -3.86
N ASN A 20 1.11 17.66 -5.12
CA ASN A 20 0.05 17.08 -5.98
C ASN A 20 -0.13 15.58 -5.80
N TYR A 21 0.77 14.89 -5.08
CA TYR A 21 0.79 13.44 -4.98
C TYR A 21 -0.02 12.95 -3.78
N ARG A 22 -1.07 12.19 -4.05
CA ARG A 22 -1.95 11.56 -3.06
C ARG A 22 -1.67 10.07 -2.99
N LEU A 23 -1.54 9.50 -1.80
CA LEU A 23 -1.47 8.05 -1.62
C LEU A 23 -2.78 7.42 -2.08
N GLU A 24 -2.71 6.59 -3.11
CA GLU A 24 -3.85 5.86 -3.65
C GLU A 24 -4.06 4.57 -2.85
N ASN A 25 -2.99 3.77 -2.70
CA ASN A 25 -3.01 2.51 -1.98
C ASN A 25 -1.61 2.10 -1.52
N VAL A 26 -1.58 1.15 -0.59
CA VAL A 26 -0.42 0.31 -0.32
C VAL A 26 -0.75 -1.11 -0.79
N THR A 27 0.04 -1.65 -1.70
CA THR A 27 -0.11 -3.03 -2.18
C THR A 27 0.84 -3.95 -1.43
N PHE A 28 0.30 -5.06 -0.92
CA PHE A 28 1.11 -6.19 -0.46
C PHE A 28 1.02 -7.30 -1.50
N GLY A 29 2.18 -7.76 -1.96
CA GLY A 29 2.31 -8.86 -2.91
C GLY A 29 1.99 -10.22 -2.30
N GLN A 30 2.01 -11.24 -3.15
CA GLN A 30 1.95 -12.63 -2.74
C GLN A 30 3.29 -13.10 -2.17
N GLU A 31 3.32 -14.25 -1.49
CA GLU A 31 4.56 -14.82 -0.92
C GLU A 31 5.69 -14.93 -1.96
N ASP A 32 5.36 -15.24 -3.22
CA ASP A 32 6.33 -15.32 -4.31
C ASP A 32 6.97 -13.97 -4.66
N ASP A 33 6.25 -12.85 -4.54
CA ASP A 33 6.80 -11.51 -4.76
C ASP A 33 7.88 -11.18 -3.71
N PHE A 34 7.65 -11.59 -2.47
CA PHE A 34 8.63 -11.44 -1.40
C PHE A 34 9.87 -12.31 -1.63
N ASN A 35 9.68 -13.58 -1.98
CA ASN A 35 10.78 -14.49 -2.27
C ASN A 35 11.67 -13.97 -3.41
N LYS A 36 11.05 -13.51 -4.51
CA LYS A 36 11.76 -12.92 -5.65
C LYS A 36 12.50 -11.64 -5.28
N TRP A 37 11.89 -10.77 -4.47
CA TRP A 37 12.53 -9.55 -3.99
C TRP A 37 13.77 -9.85 -3.15
N GLU A 38 13.66 -10.79 -2.20
CA GLU A 38 14.76 -11.20 -1.33
C GLU A 38 15.88 -11.90 -2.09
N ALA A 39 15.56 -12.64 -3.16
CA ALA A 39 16.52 -13.26 -4.05
C ALA A 39 17.18 -12.27 -5.04
N GLY A 40 16.71 -11.03 -5.12
CA GLY A 40 17.18 -10.05 -6.10
C GLY A 40 16.71 -10.36 -7.53
N GLU A 41 15.71 -11.21 -7.70
CA GLU A 41 15.14 -11.66 -8.98
C GLU A 41 14.03 -10.72 -9.49
N GLN A 42 14.01 -9.47 -9.01
CA GLN A 42 12.98 -8.52 -9.39
C GLN A 42 13.00 -8.26 -10.90
N SER A 43 11.84 -8.38 -11.53
CA SER A 43 11.60 -7.85 -12.88
C SER A 43 10.41 -6.91 -12.86
N GLY A 44 10.61 -5.68 -13.35
CA GLY A 44 9.56 -4.69 -13.49
C GLY A 44 9.41 -3.69 -12.33
N PRO A 45 8.37 -2.84 -12.37
CA PRO A 45 8.24 -1.69 -11.48
C PRO A 45 7.64 -2.05 -10.11
N TRP A 46 7.45 -3.31 -9.78
CA TRP A 46 6.69 -3.75 -8.60
C TRP A 46 7.61 -4.34 -7.54
N GLY A 47 7.26 -4.14 -6.27
CA GLY A 47 7.92 -4.76 -5.13
C GLY A 47 6.91 -5.44 -4.22
N PRO A 48 7.38 -6.19 -3.21
CA PRO A 48 6.52 -7.00 -2.35
C PRO A 48 5.64 -6.16 -1.42
N ILE A 49 6.08 -4.93 -1.11
CA ILE A 49 5.26 -3.88 -0.53
C ILE A 49 5.45 -2.65 -1.42
N THR A 50 4.36 -2.11 -1.95
CA THR A 50 4.41 -1.01 -2.90
C THR A 50 3.49 0.12 -2.45
N PHE A 51 4.01 1.35 -2.39
CA PHE A 51 3.17 2.54 -2.15
C PHE A 51 2.95 3.26 -3.48
N ASP A 52 1.70 3.37 -3.91
CA ASP A 52 1.32 4.08 -5.14
C ASP A 52 0.75 5.45 -4.81
N PHE A 53 1.41 6.50 -5.30
CA PHE A 53 0.97 7.88 -5.18
C PHE A 53 0.56 8.44 -6.53
N VAL A 54 -0.66 8.94 -6.65
CA VAL A 54 -1.18 9.54 -7.89
C VAL A 54 -1.00 11.06 -7.88
N ASP A 55 -0.56 11.63 -9.02
CA ASP A 55 -0.60 13.07 -9.24
C ASP A 55 -2.04 13.47 -9.55
N VAL A 56 -2.72 14.11 -8.58
CA VAL A 56 -4.14 14.45 -8.71
C VAL A 56 -4.42 15.53 -9.75
N THR A 57 -3.37 16.16 -10.30
CA THR A 57 -3.44 17.15 -11.38
C THR A 57 -3.19 16.56 -12.75
N SER A 58 -2.75 15.30 -12.83
CA SER A 58 -2.55 14.61 -14.11
C SER A 58 -3.88 14.32 -14.81
N GLN A 59 -3.81 14.07 -16.11
CA GLN A 59 -4.98 13.72 -16.91
C GLN A 59 -5.68 12.52 -16.27
N LYS A 60 -7.00 12.65 -16.10
CA LYS A 60 -7.86 11.56 -15.66
C LYS A 60 -8.34 10.79 -16.89
N GLY A 61 -7.98 9.53 -17.01
CA GLY A 61 -8.83 8.56 -17.70
C GLY A 61 -10.00 8.16 -16.79
N GLU A 62 -10.84 7.25 -17.27
CA GLU A 62 -11.82 6.54 -16.43
C GLU A 62 -11.40 5.06 -16.37
N THR A 63 -11.41 4.46 -15.18
CA THR A 63 -11.37 2.99 -15.05
C THR A 63 -12.69 2.40 -15.54
N GLU A 64 -12.76 1.09 -15.78
CA GLU A 64 -14.02 0.39 -16.10
C GLU A 64 -15.11 0.57 -15.02
N LEU A 65 -14.72 0.95 -13.80
CA LEU A 65 -15.60 1.24 -12.67
C LEU A 65 -15.96 2.73 -12.51
N GLY A 66 -15.61 3.58 -13.49
CA GLY A 66 -15.90 5.02 -13.47
C GLY A 66 -15.05 5.87 -12.51
N ALA A 67 -14.04 5.27 -11.86
CA ALA A 67 -13.09 6.00 -11.02
C ALA A 67 -12.06 6.77 -11.88
N PRO A 68 -11.55 7.93 -11.42
CA PRO A 68 -10.47 8.64 -12.10
C PRO A 68 -9.20 7.78 -12.20
N ASN A 69 -8.71 7.56 -13.42
CA ASN A 69 -7.42 6.91 -13.67
C ASN A 69 -6.36 7.98 -13.93
N TYR A 70 -5.56 8.31 -12.92
CA TYR A 70 -4.50 9.32 -13.04
C TYR A 70 -3.32 8.78 -13.86
N THR A 71 -2.93 9.49 -14.92
CA THR A 71 -1.88 9.02 -15.85
C THR A 71 -0.46 9.12 -15.29
N ARG A 72 -0.25 9.81 -14.17
CA ARG A 72 1.05 9.93 -13.51
C ARG A 72 0.99 9.39 -12.08
N THR A 73 1.79 8.36 -11.83
CA THR A 73 1.93 7.70 -10.53
C THR A 73 3.41 7.66 -10.13
N ILE A 74 3.71 7.97 -8.87
CA ILE A 74 4.98 7.65 -8.21
C ILE A 74 4.78 6.35 -7.45
N ARG A 75 5.71 5.43 -7.66
CA ARG A 75 5.75 4.17 -6.94
C ARG A 75 6.97 4.10 -6.04
N VAL A 76 6.72 3.92 -4.75
CA VAL A 76 7.81 3.76 -3.76
C VAL A 76 7.95 2.30 -3.41
N LEU A 77 9.13 1.76 -3.73
CA LEU A 77 9.54 0.39 -3.45
C LEU A 77 10.34 0.32 -2.14
N PRO A 78 10.42 -0.86 -1.49
CA PRO A 78 11.10 -0.97 -0.23
C PRO A 78 12.62 -0.89 -0.43
N THR A 79 13.30 -0.09 0.36
CA THR A 79 14.74 -0.25 0.63
C THR A 79 14.97 -1.23 1.79
N SER A 80 14.00 -1.34 2.70
CA SER A 80 13.96 -2.35 3.76
C SER A 80 12.53 -2.55 4.24
N TYR A 81 12.20 -3.74 4.72
CA TYR A 81 10.92 -4.00 5.38
C TYR A 81 11.06 -5.11 6.42
N LYS A 82 10.06 -5.21 7.29
CA LYS A 82 9.88 -6.31 8.24
C LYS A 82 8.39 -6.62 8.35
N ILE A 83 8.03 -7.89 8.22
CA ILE A 83 6.65 -8.36 8.40
C ILE A 83 6.63 -9.54 9.36
N GLY A 84 5.68 -9.53 10.30
CA GLY A 84 5.32 -10.72 11.05
C GLY A 84 4.51 -10.43 12.31
N GLY A 85 3.63 -11.37 12.67
CA GLY A 85 2.75 -11.24 13.83
C GLY A 85 1.77 -10.08 13.64
N GLY A 86 1.34 -9.82 12.40
CA GLY A 86 0.55 -8.65 12.03
C GLY A 86 1.31 -7.32 12.00
N ASN A 87 2.57 -7.25 12.44
CA ASN A 87 3.35 -6.01 12.37
C ASN A 87 3.99 -5.85 11.00
N VAL A 88 3.99 -4.61 10.50
CA VAL A 88 4.64 -4.23 9.24
C VAL A 88 5.46 -2.98 9.46
N GLN A 89 6.75 -3.08 9.13
CA GLN A 89 7.64 -1.93 8.99
C GLN A 89 8.13 -1.85 7.56
N PHE A 90 8.20 -0.65 7.02
CA PHE A 90 8.68 -0.39 5.67
C PHE A 90 9.48 0.90 5.66
N THR A 91 10.54 0.91 4.85
CA THR A 91 11.23 2.13 4.43
C THR A 91 11.43 2.05 2.93
N GLY A 92 11.18 3.15 2.24
CA GLY A 92 11.44 3.34 0.83
C GLY A 92 11.87 4.78 0.56
N THR A 93 12.30 5.08 -0.66
CA THR A 93 12.70 6.45 -1.04
C THR A 93 12.26 6.75 -2.45
N ASP A 94 11.81 7.98 -2.68
CA ASP A 94 11.59 8.55 -4.01
C ASP A 94 12.22 9.96 -4.08
N VAL A 95 12.64 10.36 -5.28
CA VAL A 95 13.32 11.65 -5.49
C VAL A 95 12.39 12.86 -5.26
N THR A 96 11.09 12.69 -5.48
CA THR A 96 10.09 13.76 -5.34
C THR A 96 9.50 13.77 -3.93
N LEU A 97 9.19 12.60 -3.38
CA LEU A 97 8.55 12.46 -2.07
C LEU A 97 9.55 12.46 -0.90
N GLY A 98 10.81 12.12 -1.15
CA GLY A 98 11.81 11.85 -0.13
C GLY A 98 11.68 10.44 0.46
N GLN A 99 12.16 10.26 1.68
CA GLN A 99 12.04 8.99 2.40
C GLN A 99 10.58 8.75 2.82
N VAL A 100 10.09 7.53 2.59
CA VAL A 100 8.78 7.06 3.07
C VAL A 100 9.03 6.02 4.14
N GLN A 101 8.53 6.26 5.36
CA GLN A 101 8.60 5.28 6.45
C GLN A 101 7.21 4.96 6.95
N PHE A 102 6.98 3.68 7.18
CA PHE A 102 5.69 3.17 7.61
C PHE A 102 5.90 2.18 8.75
N ASP A 103 5.13 2.35 9.82
CA ASP A 103 5.10 1.44 10.96
C ASP A 103 3.65 1.20 11.34
N GLY A 104 3.17 -0.01 11.09
CA GLY A 104 1.77 -0.35 11.19
C GLY A 104 1.50 -1.76 11.67
N THR A 105 0.24 -1.99 12.02
CA THR A 105 -0.29 -3.26 12.50
C THR A 105 -1.54 -3.63 11.71
N ILE A 106 -1.52 -4.82 11.13
CA ILE A 106 -2.62 -5.47 10.44
C ILE A 106 -3.42 -6.28 11.46
N ASP A 107 -4.72 -6.03 11.51
CA ASP A 107 -5.68 -6.90 12.17
C ASP A 107 -5.95 -8.11 11.25
N THR A 108 -5.27 -9.22 11.52
CA THR A 108 -5.37 -10.44 10.71
C THR A 108 -6.75 -11.09 10.78
N ALA A 109 -7.52 -10.85 11.84
CA ALA A 109 -8.89 -11.34 11.95
C ALA A 109 -9.85 -10.51 11.09
N ALA A 110 -9.69 -9.18 11.09
CA ALA A 110 -10.41 -8.28 10.19
C ALA A 110 -10.06 -8.57 8.73
N LEU A 111 -8.79 -8.75 8.40
CA LEU A 111 -8.35 -9.13 7.05
C LEU A 111 -9.05 -10.43 6.58
N LYS A 112 -9.09 -11.45 7.44
CA LYS A 112 -9.75 -12.73 7.11
C LYS A 112 -11.25 -12.55 6.83
N ARG A 113 -11.94 -11.68 7.60
CA ARG A 113 -13.35 -11.37 7.37
C ARG A 113 -13.57 -10.60 6.07
N ALA A 114 -12.80 -9.53 5.85
CA ALA A 114 -12.86 -8.72 4.64
C ALA A 114 -12.69 -9.59 3.38
N ARG A 115 -11.73 -10.52 3.42
CA ARG A 115 -11.50 -11.50 2.35
C ARG A 115 -12.68 -12.44 2.12
N ALA A 116 -13.27 -12.96 3.19
CA ALA A 116 -14.43 -13.85 3.09
C ALA A 116 -15.66 -13.16 2.47
N GLY A 117 -15.74 -11.82 2.57
CA GLY A 117 -16.78 -11.01 1.94
C GLY A 117 -16.59 -10.73 0.44
N GLY A 118 -15.43 -11.08 -0.14
CA GLY A 118 -15.10 -10.82 -1.55
C GLY A 118 -14.55 -9.42 -1.84
N PRO A 119 -14.22 -9.11 -3.11
CA PRO A 119 -13.75 -7.77 -3.51
C PRO A 119 -14.81 -6.71 -3.20
N GLY A 120 -14.45 -5.71 -2.38
CA GLY A 120 -15.39 -4.67 -1.94
C GLY A 120 -16.36 -5.11 -0.84
N GLY A 121 -16.05 -6.19 -0.12
CA GLY A 121 -16.75 -6.61 1.12
C GLY A 121 -16.74 -5.55 2.22
N GLU A 122 -17.19 -5.90 3.43
CA GLU A 122 -17.36 -4.95 4.53
C GLU A 122 -16.19 -3.96 4.66
N THR A 123 -16.52 -2.66 4.74
CA THR A 123 -15.57 -1.56 4.93
C THR A 123 -15.04 -1.57 6.37
N GLU A 124 -14.31 -2.62 6.71
CA GLU A 124 -13.64 -2.79 7.99
C GLU A 124 -12.20 -2.24 7.89
N THR A 125 -11.78 -1.52 8.93
CA THR A 125 -10.38 -1.11 9.07
C THR A 125 -9.51 -2.33 9.36
N VAL A 126 -8.64 -2.66 8.42
CA VAL A 126 -7.74 -3.82 8.48
C VAL A 126 -6.34 -3.44 8.93
N LEU A 127 -5.89 -2.22 8.65
CA LEU A 127 -4.54 -1.78 8.94
C LEU A 127 -4.56 -0.42 9.65
N ARG A 128 -3.78 -0.29 10.73
CA ARG A 128 -3.54 0.97 11.45
C ARG A 128 -2.06 1.28 11.47
N THR A 129 -1.69 2.56 11.31
CA THR A 129 -0.28 2.91 11.06
C THR A 129 0.05 4.38 11.32
N GLY A 130 1.34 4.65 11.52
CA GLY A 130 1.95 5.94 11.28
C GLY A 130 2.77 5.93 9.98
N LEU A 131 2.72 7.03 9.23
CA LEU A 131 3.44 7.20 7.97
C LEU A 131 4.21 8.52 7.99
N SER A 132 5.50 8.50 7.66
CA SER A 132 6.27 9.70 7.37
C SER A 132 6.62 9.74 5.88
N ILE A 133 6.51 10.92 5.28
CA ILE A 133 6.94 11.17 3.90
C ILE A 133 7.79 12.44 3.89
N GLY A 134 9.08 12.30 3.58
CA GLY A 134 10.08 13.33 3.80
C GLY A 134 10.03 13.82 5.26
N ASN A 135 9.79 15.11 5.45
CA ASN A 135 9.70 15.71 6.79
C ASN A 135 8.25 15.80 7.32
N LYS A 136 7.26 15.22 6.63
CA LYS A 136 5.84 15.33 7.00
C LYS A 136 5.34 14.03 7.65
N PRO A 137 4.99 14.05 8.94
CA PRO A 137 4.35 12.91 9.60
C PRO A 137 2.83 12.90 9.40
N PHE A 138 2.27 11.71 9.26
CA PHE A 138 0.85 11.39 9.26
C PHE A 138 0.61 10.35 10.36
N LYS A 139 -0.33 10.62 11.26
CA LYS A 139 -0.59 9.81 12.45
C LYS A 139 -1.98 9.22 12.43
N ASN A 140 -2.17 8.11 13.13
CA ASN A 140 -3.46 7.44 13.32
C ASN A 140 -4.15 7.12 11.99
N LEU A 141 -3.37 6.75 10.97
CA LEU A 141 -3.93 6.36 9.69
C LEU A 141 -4.58 4.99 9.82
N SER A 142 -5.67 4.81 9.09
CA SER A 142 -6.40 3.54 8.97
C SER A 142 -6.65 3.22 7.51
N PHE A 143 -6.61 1.94 7.18
CA PHE A 143 -6.80 1.45 5.82
C PHE A 143 -7.81 0.32 5.78
N ASN A 144 -8.64 0.32 4.74
CA ASN A 144 -9.50 -0.80 4.40
C ASN A 144 -8.80 -1.69 3.38
N TRP A 145 -9.19 -2.97 3.33
CA TRP A 145 -8.62 -3.92 2.38
C TRP A 145 -9.51 -4.07 1.14
N PHE A 146 -8.87 -4.23 -0.01
CA PHE A 146 -9.49 -4.60 -1.28
C PHE A 146 -8.67 -5.71 -1.93
N GLY A 147 -9.33 -6.78 -2.37
CA GLY A 147 -8.66 -7.98 -2.87
C GLY A 147 -7.97 -7.85 -4.22
N GLY A 148 -8.27 -6.79 -4.97
CA GLY A 148 -7.99 -6.79 -6.41
C GLY A 148 -9.05 -7.58 -7.18
N ASP A 149 -8.92 -7.55 -8.50
CA ASP A 149 -9.58 -8.49 -9.41
C ASP A 149 -8.66 -9.69 -9.70
#